data_AF-A0A315R432-F1
#
_entry.id   AF-A0A315R432-F1
#
_cell.length_a   1.000
_cell.length_b   1.000
_cell.length_c   1.000
_cell.angle_alpha   90.00
_cell.angle_beta   90.00
_cell.angle_gamma   90.00
#
_symmetry.space_group_name_H-M   'P 1'
#
loop_
_entity.id
_entity.type
_entity.pdbx_description
1 polymer ?
#
loop_
_entity_poly.entity_id
_entity_poly.type
_entity_poly.pdbx_seq_one_letter_code
_entity_poly.pdbx_strand_id
1 'polypeptide(L)' 'MYSLMIKDNYNIEVKKAFIVYIRSKSKLIEIEIKDEIYNDLQIILNEIINIIQKGYFPKRTKYKSRCRDCTYRNICIK' A
#
# COMPACT_ATOMS: atom_id res chain seq x y z
N MET A 1 2.33 -6.25 -0.92
CA MET A 1 3.72 -6.07 -0.45
C MET A 1 4.29 -7.35 0.14
N TYR A 2 3.72 -7.93 1.21
CA TYR A 2 4.23 -9.18 1.80
C TYR A 2 4.32 -10.35 0.80
N SER A 3 3.30 -10.55 -0.03
CA SER A 3 3.32 -11.57 -1.08
C SER A 3 4.48 -11.38 -2.07
N LEU A 4 4.75 -10.13 -2.47
CA LEU A 4 5.87 -9.78 -3.37
C LEU A 4 7.22 -10.08 -2.70
N MET A 5 7.39 -9.71 -1.43
CA MET A 5 8.63 -9.98 -0.69
C MET A 5 8.89 -11.47 -0.51
N ILE A 6 7.85 -12.27 -0.29
CA ILE A 6 7.97 -13.73 -0.21
C ILE A 6 8.39 -14.29 -1.57
N LYS A 7 7.76 -13.82 -2.65
CA LYS A 7 8.10 -14.21 -4.02
C LYS A 7 9.55 -13.86 -4.36
N ASP A 8 10.03 -12.69 -3.98
CA ASP A 8 11.39 -12.24 -4.26
C ASP A 8 12.44 -13.01 -3.43
N ASN A 9 12.22 -13.17 -2.12
CA ASN A 9 13.18 -13.81 -1.23
C ASN A 9 13.25 -15.34 -1.38
N TYR A 10 12.13 -15.99 -1.71
CA TYR A 10 12.03 -17.45 -1.70
C TYR A 10 11.70 -18.05 -3.07
N ASN A 11 11.48 -17.21 -4.09
CA ASN A 11 11.05 -17.63 -5.43
C ASN A 11 9.75 -18.48 -5.41
N ILE A 12 8.85 -18.20 -4.46
CA ILE A 12 7.58 -18.92 -4.28
C ILE A 12 6.40 -17.97 -4.51
N GLU A 13 5.47 -18.40 -5.35
CA GLU A 13 4.24 -17.65 -5.61
C GLU A 13 3.24 -17.75 -4.45
N VAL A 14 2.77 -16.59 -3.98
CA VAL A 14 1.73 -16.50 -2.96
C VAL A 14 0.38 -16.24 -3.62
N LYS A 15 -0.56 -17.19 -3.46
CA LYS A 15 -1.92 -17.11 -4.05
C LYS A 15 -2.99 -16.61 -3.08
N LYS A 16 -2.74 -16.68 -1.78
CA LYS A 16 -3.69 -16.30 -0.73
C LYS A 16 -3.00 -15.52 0.37
N ALA A 17 -3.68 -14.50 0.89
CA ALA A 17 -3.27 -13.75 2.06
C ALA A 17 -4.44 -13.61 3.04
N PHE A 18 -4.13 -13.36 4.31
CA PHE A 18 -5.13 -13.30 5.37
C PHE A 18 -4.92 -12.07 6.23
N ILE A 19 -6.03 -11.42 6.60
CA ILE A 19 -6.07 -10.35 7.60
C ILE A 19 -6.99 -10.79 8.74
N VAL A 20 -6.48 -10.78 9.96
CA VAL A 20 -7.25 -11.16 11.16
C VAL A 20 -7.52 -9.92 12.02
N TYR A 21 -8.79 -9.57 12.17
CA TYR A 21 -9.24 -8.49 13.05
C TYR A 21 -9.58 -9.05 14.44
N ILE A 22 -8.61 -9.01 15.34
CA ILE A 22 -8.74 -9.56 16.71
C ILE A 22 -9.84 -8.88 17.54
N ARG A 23 -10.03 -7.57 17.39
CA ARG A 23 -11.06 -6.80 18.13
C ARG A 23 -12.48 -7.00 17.59
N SER A 24 -12.64 -7.77 16.52
CA SER A 24 -13.93 -8.05 15.87
C SER A 24 -14.25 -9.53 15.94
N LYS A 25 -14.16 -10.13 17.14
CA LYS A 25 -14.34 -11.58 17.36
C LYS A 25 -13.43 -12.43 16.47
N SER A 26 -12.18 -12.01 16.30
CA SER A 26 -11.21 -12.68 15.42
C SER A 26 -11.71 -12.86 13.97
N LYS A 27 -12.35 -11.82 13.41
CA LYS A 27 -12.81 -11.84 12.01
C LYS A 27 -11.63 -12.07 11.05
N LEU A 28 -11.68 -13.18 10.33
CA LEU A 28 -10.73 -13.54 9.27
C LEU A 28 -11.22 -13.00 7.92
N ILE A 29 -10.36 -12.30 7.19
CA ILE A 29 -10.57 -11.91 5.80
C ILE A 29 -9.53 -12.61 4.95
N GLU A 30 -10.00 -13.42 4.01
CA GLU A 30 -9.17 -14.02 2.96
C GLU A 30 -9.08 -13.07 1.77
N ILE A 31 -7.88 -12.94 1.22
CA ILE A 31 -7.57 -12.11 0.07
C ILE A 31 -6.91 -13.01 -0.96
N GLU A 32 -7.54 -13.11 -2.13
CA GLU A 32 -6.94 -13.76 -3.29
C GLU A 32 -5.86 -12.86 -3.89
N ILE A 33 -4.67 -13.40 -4.13
CA ILE A 33 -3.56 -12.66 -4.70
C ILE A 33 -3.49 -12.95 -6.20
N LYS A 34 -3.87 -11.95 -7.01
CA LYS A 34 -3.84 -11.98 -8.48
C LYS A 34 -2.69 -11.14 -9.03
N ASP A 35 -2.33 -11.38 -10.29
CA ASP A 35 -1.28 -10.63 -10.99
C ASP A 35 -1.55 -9.12 -11.04
N GLU A 36 -2.81 -8.74 -11.16
CA GLU A 36 -3.28 -7.33 -11.12
C GLU A 36 -2.80 -6.60 -9.86
N ILE A 37 -2.81 -7.27 -8.70
CA ILE A 37 -2.36 -6.69 -7.43
C ILE A 37 -0.86 -6.38 -7.47
N TYR A 38 -0.06 -7.21 -8.15
CA TYR A 38 1.37 -6.95 -8.31
C TYR A 38 1.62 -5.78 -9.26
N ASN A 39 0.85 -5.67 -10.34
CA ASN A 39 0.94 -4.54 -11.26
C ASN A 39 0.62 -3.20 -10.56
N ASP A 40 -0.48 -3.15 -9.81
CA ASP A 40 -0.86 -1.97 -9.03
C ASP A 40 0.20 -1.62 -7.98
N LEU A 41 0.73 -2.64 -7.30
CA LEU A 41 1.79 -2.46 -6.32
C LEU A 41 3.06 -1.88 -6.96
N GLN A 42 3.44 -2.36 -8.15
CA GLN A 42 4.62 -1.87 -8.86
C GLN A 42 4.48 -0.40 -9.25
N ILE A 43 3.29 0.01 -9.70
CA ILE A 43 3.00 1.42 -10.01
C ILE A 43 3.17 2.30 -8.76
N ILE A 44 2.60 1.88 -7.63
CA ILE A 44 2.70 2.61 -6.36
C ILE A 44 4.16 2.70 -5.89
N LEU A 45 4.91 1.60 -5.95
CA LEU A 45 6.32 1.57 -5.54
C LEU A 45 7.17 2.50 -6.41
N ASN A 46 6.97 2.46 -7.73
CA ASN A 46 7.66 3.36 -8.65
C ASN A 46 7.36 4.84 -8.36
N GLU A 47 6.12 5.19 -8.04
CA GLU A 47 5.75 6.55 -7.66
C GLU A 47 6.46 6.98 -6.36
N ILE A 48 6.45 6.13 -5.33
CA ILE A 48 7.13 6.38 -4.05
C ILE A 48 8.63 6.57 -4.27
N ILE A 49 9.27 5.69 -5.03
CA ILE A 49 10.71 5.78 -5.33
C ILE A 49 11.02 7.08 -6.08
N ASN A 50 10.21 7.45 -7.07
CA ASN A 50 10.40 8.68 -7.84
C ASN A 50 10.25 9.95 -6.97
N ILE A 51 9.30 9.96 -6.03
CA ILE A 51 9.14 11.02 -5.02
C ILE A 51 10.41 11.17 -4.18
N ILE A 52 10.93 10.05 -3.66
CA ILE A 52 12.13 10.03 -2.81
C ILE A 52 13.35 10.51 -3.59
N GLN A 53 13.56 9.99 -4.80
CA GLN A 53 14.74 10.30 -5.62
C GLN A 53 14.76 11.75 -6.13
N LYS A 54 13.61 12.30 -6.50
CA LYS A 54 13.51 13.66 -7.05
C LYS A 54 13.24 14.73 -5.99
N GLY A 55 12.88 14.33 -4.77
CA GLY A 55 12.67 15.24 -3.65
C GLY A 55 11.50 16.22 -3.82
N TYR A 56 10.39 15.79 -4.42
CA TYR A 56 9.18 16.61 -4.56
C TYR A 56 8.04 16.07 -3.69
N PHE A 57 7.12 16.94 -3.27
CA PHE A 57 5.92 16.48 -2.55
C PHE A 57 4.90 15.86 -3.51
N PRO A 58 4.25 14.73 -3.14
CA PRO A 58 3.19 14.15 -3.95
C PRO A 58 2.01 15.12 -4.12
N LYS A 59 1.20 14.88 -5.16
CA LYS A 59 -0.04 15.62 -5.38
C LYS A 59 -0.98 15.45 -4.19
N ARG A 60 -1.69 16.52 -3.85
CA ARG A 60 -2.72 16.49 -2.82
C ARG A 60 -3.81 15.48 -3.17
N THR A 61 -4.27 14.73 -2.15
CA THR A 61 -5.39 13.82 -2.32
C THR A 61 -6.69 14.56 -2.64
N LYS A 62 -7.51 13.99 -3.54
CA LYS A 62 -8.86 14.49 -3.84
C LYS A 62 -9.83 14.27 -2.67
N TYR A 63 -9.53 13.33 -1.77
CA TYR A 63 -10.42 12.94 -0.69
C TYR A 63 -10.15 13.73 0.60
N LYS A 64 -10.97 14.75 0.87
CA LYS A 64 -10.84 15.61 2.07
C LYS A 64 -10.85 14.83 3.39
N SER A 65 -11.56 13.70 3.45
CA SER A 65 -11.59 12.82 4.64
C SER A 65 -10.20 12.34 5.06
N ARG A 66 -9.30 12.08 4.11
CA ARG A 66 -7.92 11.65 4.39
C ARG A 66 -7.06 12.76 4.99
N CYS A 67 -7.47 14.02 4.89
CA CYS A 67 -6.73 15.15 5.45
C CYS A 67 -7.01 15.38 6.94
N ARG A 68 -8.08 14.78 7.50
CA ARG A 68 -8.51 15.04 8.89
C ARG A 68 -7.42 14.64 9.89
N ASP A 69 -6.87 13.45 9.72
CA ASP A 69 -5.87 12.85 10.62
C ASP A 69 -4.47 12.80 9.99
N CYS A 70 -4.24 13.56 8.91
CA CYS A 70 -2.95 13.60 8.23
C CYS A 70 -1.95 14.47 9.02
N THR A 71 -0.88 13.85 9.51
CA THR A 71 0.19 14.53 10.26
C THR A 71 0.99 15.51 9.40
N TYR A 72 0.94 15.40 8.08
CA TYR A 72 1.63 16.29 7.13
C TYR A 72 0.79 17.47 6.65
N ARG A 73 -0.42 17.68 7.19
CA ARG A 73 -1.37 18.69 6.71
C ARG A 73 -0.78 20.10 6.66
N ASN A 74 0.04 20.47 7.64
CA ASN A 74 0.60 21.82 7.77
C ASN A 74 1.65 22.15 6.69
N ILE A 75 2.29 21.13 6.13
CA ILE A 75 3.33 21.28 5.09
C ILE A 75 2.84 20.84 3.70
N CYS A 76 1.58 20.42 3.57
CA CYS A 76 1.03 19.95 2.31
C CYS A 76 0.87 21.12 1.33
N ILE A 77 1.45 20.97 0.12
CA ILE A 77 1.33 21.96 -0.95
C ILE A 77 -0.15 22.08 -1.36
N LYS A 78 -0.63 23.33 -1.43
CA LYS A 78 -2.02 23.66 -1.75
C LYS A 78 -2.32 23.53 -3.23
#